data_AF-A0A2J0N7A3-F1
#
_entry.id   AF-A0A2J0N7A3-F1
#
_cell.length_a   1.000
_cell.length_b   1.000
_cell.length_c   1.000
_cell.angle_alpha   90.00
_cell.angle_beta   90.00
_cell.angle_gamma   90.00
#
_symmetry.space_group_name_H-M   'P 1'
#
loop_
_entity.id
_entity.type
_entity.pdbx_description
1 polymer ?
#
loop_
_entity_poly.entity_id
_entity_poly.type
_entity_poly.pdbx_seq_one_letter_code
_entity_poly.pdbx_strand_id
1 'polypeptide(L)' 'MPKKIILKVGDAIEYSGRRGVVIEKIRIISTGELVKEYRYNKDGYDVVLTLKDKQWVFDLWVKDTAIHILEKKEPGK' A
#
# COMPACT_ATOMS: atom_id res chain seq x y z
N MET A 1 10.02 8.62 17.53
CA MET A 1 8.63 8.25 17.16
C MET A 1 8.61 7.88 15.68
N PRO A 2 8.04 6.72 15.28
CA PRO A 2 7.91 6.38 13.88
C PRO A 2 6.98 7.39 13.19
N LYS A 3 7.41 7.93 12.04
CA LYS A 3 6.54 8.77 11.22
C LYS A 3 5.42 7.89 10.66
N LYS A 4 4.18 8.23 10.97
CA LYS A 4 3.02 7.63 10.32
C LYS A 4 2.87 8.25 8.94
N ILE A 5 2.88 7.43 7.90
CA ILE A 5 2.65 7.84 6.52
C ILE A 5 1.32 7.22 6.08
N ILE A 6 0.46 8.02 5.46
CA ILE A 6 -0.76 7.54 4.84
C ILE A 6 -0.46 7.37 3.35
N LEU A 7 -0.67 6.16 2.83
CA LEU A 7 -0.51 5.85 1.41
C LEU A 7 -1.89 5.70 0.76
N LYS A 8 -2.06 6.27 -0.42
CA LYS A 8 -3.28 6.17 -1.23
C LYS A 8 -2.93 5.80 -2.67
N VAL A 9 -3.88 5.15 -3.34
CA VAL A 9 -3.82 5.00 -4.79
C VAL A 9 -3.81 6.40 -5.43
N GLY A 10 -2.92 6.61 -6.40
CA GLY A 10 -2.66 7.88 -7.05
C GLY A 10 -1.54 8.70 -6.40
N ASP A 11 -1.07 8.35 -5.20
CA ASP A 11 0.07 9.03 -4.59
C ASP A 11 1.34 8.77 -5.42
N ALA A 12 2.11 9.84 -5.66
CA ALA A 12 3.43 9.75 -6.26
C ALA A 12 4.48 9.54 -5.16
N ILE A 13 5.34 8.54 -5.32
CA ILE A 13 6.44 8.26 -4.39
C ILE A 13 7.77 8.26 -5.14
N GLU A 14 8.86 8.38 -4.36
CA GLU A 14 10.22 8.22 -4.86
C GLU A 14 10.73 6.83 -4.48
N TYR A 15 11.24 6.09 -5.46
CA TYR A 15 11.81 4.76 -5.25
C TYR A 15 13.20 4.68 -5.87
N SER A 16 14.21 4.34 -5.06
CA SER A 16 15.61 4.17 -5.51
C SER A 16 16.15 5.36 -6.35
N GLY A 17 15.83 6.59 -5.96
CA GLY A 17 16.23 7.81 -6.68
C GLY A 17 15.49 8.07 -7.99
N ARG A 18 14.53 7.21 -8.37
CA ARG A 18 13.58 7.49 -9.47
C ARG A 18 12.42 8.27 -8.90
N ARG A 19 12.32 9.54 -9.29
CA ARG A 19 11.16 10.39 -8.96
C ARG A 19 9.96 10.05 -9.84
N GLY A 20 8.78 10.00 -9.21
CA GLY A 20 7.50 10.09 -9.92
C GLY A 20 6.86 8.77 -10.32
N VAL A 21 7.07 7.70 -9.54
CA VAL A 21 6.25 6.48 -9.66
C VAL A 21 4.94 6.67 -8.90
N VAL A 22 3.83 6.29 -9.52
CA VAL A 22 2.48 6.41 -8.94
C VAL A 22 2.03 5.07 -8.38
N ILE A 23 1.43 5.09 -7.20
CA ILE A 23 0.77 3.91 -6.61
C ILE A 23 -0.53 3.65 -7.38
N GLU A 24 -0.55 2.61 -8.21
CA GLU A 24 -1.77 2.20 -8.94
C GLU A 24 -2.65 1.28 -8.09
N LYS A 25 -2.03 0.47 -7.22
CA LYS A 25 -2.73 -0.51 -6.39
C LYS A 25 -1.98 -0.76 -5.09
N ILE A 26 -2.73 -0.94 -4.01
CA ILE A 26 -2.22 -1.36 -2.70
C ILE A 26 -2.82 -2.73 -2.38
N ARG A 27 -1.99 -3.72 -2.12
CA ARG A 27 -2.39 -5.07 -1.69
C ARG A 27 -1.78 -5.35 -0.33
N ILE A 28 -2.53 -6.05 0.53
CA ILE A 28 -2.05 -6.50 1.83
C ILE A 28 -2.00 -8.02 1.77
N ILE A 29 -0.80 -8.59 1.93
CA ILE A 29 -0.58 -10.03 1.90
C ILE A 29 -0.33 -10.49 3.33
N SER A 30 -1.24 -11.32 3.86
CA SER A 30 -1.19 -11.72 5.26
C SER A 30 -0.50 -13.06 5.51
N THR A 31 -0.52 -14.05 4.61
CA THR A 31 0.08 -15.38 4.91
C THR A 31 0.35 -16.30 3.71
N GLY A 32 0.41 -15.78 2.48
CA GLY A 32 0.72 -16.58 1.29
C GLY A 32 -0.49 -17.15 0.55
N GLU A 33 -1.71 -16.85 0.98
CA GLU A 33 -2.92 -17.04 0.17
C GLU A 33 -3.40 -15.71 -0.41
N LEU A 34 -3.81 -15.74 -1.69
CA LEU A 34 -4.27 -14.57 -2.44
C LEU A 34 -5.67 -14.15 -1.96
N VAL A 35 -5.74 -13.28 -0.96
CA VAL A 35 -7.02 -12.75 -0.48
C VAL A 35 -7.45 -11.55 -1.34
N LYS A 36 -8.48 -11.78 -2.18
CA LYS A 36 -9.23 -10.71 -2.85
C LYS A 36 -10.05 -9.96 -1.79
N GLU A 37 -9.49 -8.84 -1.34
CA GLU A 37 -10.13 -7.78 -0.53
C GLU A 37 -10.71 -8.17 0.84
N TYR A 38 -10.53 -7.22 1.78
CA TYR A 38 -11.21 -7.02 3.07
C TYR A 38 -10.59 -7.49 4.40
N ARG A 39 -10.96 -6.64 5.38
CA ARG A 39 -10.58 -6.43 6.80
C ARG A 39 -10.15 -7.66 7.59
N TYR A 40 -9.00 -7.56 8.27
CA TYR A 40 -8.59 -8.50 9.30
C TYR A 40 -7.83 -7.78 10.44
N ASN A 41 -7.91 -8.33 11.65
CA ASN A 41 -7.54 -7.66 12.92
C ASN A 41 -6.39 -8.39 13.67
N LYS A 42 -5.28 -8.76 13.01
CA LYS A 42 -4.07 -9.28 13.69
C LYS A 42 -2.76 -8.78 13.07
N ASP A 43 -1.68 -8.89 13.84
CA ASP A 43 -0.32 -8.40 13.55
C ASP A 43 0.41 -9.19 12.44
N GLY A 44 1.21 -8.47 11.65
CA GLY A 44 2.10 -9.02 10.62
C GLY A 44 1.51 -8.94 9.21
N TYR A 45 1.85 -7.88 8.49
CA TYR A 45 1.40 -7.69 7.10
C TYR A 45 2.58 -7.30 6.21
N ASP A 46 2.69 -7.95 5.06
CA ASP A 46 3.45 -7.45 3.93
C ASP A 46 2.53 -6.57 3.07
N VAL A 47 2.90 -5.32 2.81
CA VAL A 47 2.22 -4.49 1.79
C VAL A 47 2.88 -4.73 0.45
N VAL A 48 2.09 -4.93 -0.58
CA VAL A 48 2.57 -4.83 -1.96
C VAL A 48 1.95 -3.61 -2.62
N LEU A 49 2.79 -2.65 -2.95
CA LEU A 49 2.43 -1.48 -3.75
C LEU A 49 2.74 -1.80 -5.21
N THR A 50 1.73 -1.81 -6.06
CA THR A 50 1.98 -1.79 -7.50
C THR A 50 2.24 -0.35 -7.92
N LEU A 51 3.46 -0.13 -8.38
CA LEU A 51 3.96 1.16 -8.81
C LEU A 51 4.00 1.19 -10.33
N LYS A 52 3.70 2.36 -10.89
CA LYS A 52 3.76 2.61 -12.31
C LYS A 52 4.54 3.88 -12.59
N ASP A 53 5.46 3.81 -13.53
CA ASP A 53 6.00 4.98 -14.21
C ASP A 53 5.57 4.99 -15.68
N LYS A 54 6.15 5.90 -16.48
CA LYS A 54 5.81 6.03 -17.89
C LYS A 54 6.11 4.77 -18.72
N GLN A 55 6.99 3.89 -18.26
CA GLN A 55 7.54 2.77 -19.03
C GLN A 55 7.32 1.41 -18.36
N TRP A 56 7.16 1.36 -17.04
CA TRP A 56 7.19 0.13 -16.26
C TRP A 56 6.06 0.08 -15.24
N VAL A 57 5.59 -1.14 -14.99
CA VAL A 57 4.74 -1.49 -13.85
C VAL A 57 5.49 -2.56 -13.05
N PHE A 58 5.66 -2.33 -11.76
CA PHE A 58 6.37 -3.26 -10.88
C PHE A 58 5.83 -3.21 -9.46
N ASP A 59 6.14 -4.24 -8.68
CA ASP A 59 5.62 -4.42 -7.33
C ASP A 59 6.71 -4.13 -6.28
N LEU A 60 6.42 -3.20 -5.36
CA LEU A 60 7.24 -2.92 -4.19
C LEU A 60 6.66 -3.64 -2.97
N TRP A 61 7.44 -4.55 -2.40
CA TRP A 61 7.09 -5.30 -1.21
C TRP A 61 7.65 -4.60 0.03
N VAL A 62 6.76 -4.18 0.92
CA VAL A 62 7.06 -3.55 2.20
C VAL A 62 6.75 -4.57 3.29
N LYS A 63 7.80 -5.14 3.87
CA LYS A 63 7.71 -6.15 4.92
C LYS A 63 7.86 -5.53 6.30
N ASP A 64 7.50 -6.28 7.34
CA ASP A 64 7.75 -5.94 8.76
C ASP A 64 7.27 -4.52 9.17
N THR A 65 6.20 -4.05 8.52
CA THR A 65 5.66 -2.70 8.74
C THR A 65 4.28 -2.79 9.40
N ALA A 66 4.09 -2.06 10.50
CA ALA A 66 2.77 -1.93 11.11
C ALA A 66 1.86 -1.08 10.21
N ILE A 67 0.77 -1.67 9.72
CA ILE A 67 -0.20 -1.00 8.84
C ILE A 67 -1.48 -0.74 9.61
N HIS A 68 -2.05 0.45 9.42
CA HIS A 68 -3.40 0.78 9.87
C HIS A 68 -4.26 1.12 8.65
N ILE A 69 -5.33 0.35 8.43
CA ILE A 69 -6.30 0.65 7.38
C ILE A 69 -7.20 1.79 7.86
N LEU A 70 -7.19 2.91 7.15
CA LEU A 70 -8.09 4.03 7.41
C LEU A 70 -9.35 3.83 6.58
N GLU A 71 -10.47 3.51 7.22
CA GLU A 71 -11.76 3.51 6.53
C GLU A 71 -12.17 4.94 6.19
N LYS A 72 -12.49 5.17 4.92
CA LYS A 72 -13.11 6.42 4.51
C LYS A 72 -14.52 6.43 5.09
N LYS A 73 -14.75 7.25 6.13
CA LYS A 73 -16.12 7.59 6.53
C LYS A 73 -16.73 8.36 5.36
N GLU A 74 -17.72 7.77 4.68
CA GLU A 74 -18.57 8.55 3.79
C GLU A 74 -19.27 9.62 4.66
N PRO A 75 -19.20 10.91 4.29
CA PRO A 75 -20.01 11.91 4.97
C PRO A 75 -21.48 11.52 4.83
N GLY A 76 -22.17 11.51 5.96
CA GLY A 76 -23.48 10.89 6.14
C GLY A 76 -24.53 11.29 5.09
N LYS A 77 -25.35 10.29 4.81
CA LYS A 77 -26.66 10.38 4.17
C LYS A 77 -27.60 11.28 4.97
#